data_AF-A0A956FMB0-F1
#
_entry.id   AF-A0A956FMB0-F1
#
_cell.length_a   1.000
_cell.length_b   1.000
_cell.length_c   1.000
_cell.angle_alpha   90.00
_cell.angle_beta   90.00
_cell.angle_gamma   90.00
#
_symmetry.space_group_name_H-M   'P 1'
#
loop_
_entity.id
_entity.type
_entity.pdbx_description
1 polymer ?
#
loop_
_entity_poly.entity_id
_entity_poly.type
_entity_poly.pdbx_seq_one_letter_code
_entity_poly.pdbx_strand_id
1 'polypeptide(L)'
;MRLLLALAGLLAGLLLADVACGPPPSPNCVGSECICRDTTDCGFTCDEPGCAGTCESLSSCDGACGDACDLICRDTSTCDLACGESCAVTCERISTCEVDCAGDCDVLCRDASDCRVTMVSGLARCERASTCDVQCATPDGPTPATDCGGDRYACGVPCP
;
A
#
# COMPACT_ATOMS: atom_id res chain seq x y z
N MET A 1 -63.80 37.45 -23.09
CA MET A 1 -62.90 38.61 -23.30
C MET A 1 -61.57 38.26 -22.63
N ARG A 2 -60.76 37.35 -23.18
CA ARG A 2 -59.74 37.59 -24.22
C ARG A 2 -58.98 38.91 -24.02
N LEU A 3 -57.82 38.84 -23.35
CA LEU A 3 -56.57 39.61 -23.56
C LEU A 3 -55.55 39.05 -22.53
N LEU A 4 -54.57 38.19 -22.89
CA LEU A 4 -53.21 38.48 -23.42
C LEU A 4 -52.41 39.38 -22.43
N LEU A 5 -51.19 39.10 -21.93
CA LEU A 5 -50.01 38.39 -22.44
C LEU A 5 -48.90 38.39 -21.34
N ALA A 6 -47.94 37.44 -21.43
CA ALA A 6 -46.58 37.43 -20.83
C ALA A 6 -46.49 37.25 -19.29
N LEU A 7 -45.65 36.40 -18.68
CA LEU A 7 -44.27 35.97 -18.94
C LEU A 7 -44.12 34.47 -18.59
N ALA A 8 -43.68 33.61 -19.51
CA ALA A 8 -42.27 33.29 -19.78
C ALA A 8 -41.59 32.47 -18.66
N GLY A 9 -41.52 31.15 -18.90
CA GLY A 9 -40.38 30.27 -18.58
C GLY A 9 -39.90 30.18 -17.13
N LEU A 10 -40.33 29.15 -16.40
CA LEU A 10 -39.58 28.58 -15.29
C LEU A 10 -39.52 27.06 -15.47
N LEU A 11 -38.78 26.67 -16.51
CA LEU A 11 -38.35 25.30 -16.78
C LEU A 11 -36.86 25.23 -16.43
N ALA A 12 -36.53 24.18 -15.68
CA ALA A 12 -35.21 23.53 -15.61
C ALA A 12 -34.07 24.31 -14.93
N GLY A 13 -33.62 23.77 -13.81
CA GLY A 13 -32.36 24.15 -13.17
C GLY A 13 -32.06 23.31 -11.94
N LEU A 14 -32.20 21.98 -12.05
CA LEU A 14 -31.51 21.05 -11.14
C LEU A 14 -30.01 21.31 -11.31
N LEU A 15 -29.39 21.93 -10.32
CA LEU A 15 -27.94 21.88 -10.14
C LEU A 15 -27.68 20.90 -9.00
N LEU A 16 -27.51 19.63 -9.41
CA LEU A 16 -26.81 18.64 -8.60
C LEU A 16 -25.39 19.17 -8.42
N ALA A 17 -25.08 19.68 -7.24
CA ALA A 17 -23.68 19.78 -6.83
C ALA A 17 -23.26 18.34 -6.51
N ASP A 18 -22.71 17.66 -7.51
CA ASP A 18 -21.90 16.46 -7.31
C ASP A 18 -20.66 16.92 -6.53
N VAL A 19 -20.82 17.02 -5.21
CA VAL A 19 -19.70 17.03 -4.28
C VAL A 19 -19.07 15.67 -4.46
N ALA A 20 -18.01 15.61 -5.27
CA ALA A 20 -17.14 14.47 -5.36
C ALA A 20 -16.54 14.27 -3.97
N CYS A 21 -17.20 13.44 -3.16
CA CYS A 21 -16.69 12.92 -1.91
C CYS A 21 -15.61 11.88 -2.23
N GLY A 22 -14.49 12.33 -2.80
CA GLY A 22 -13.24 11.59 -2.72
C GLY A 22 -12.68 11.71 -1.30
N PRO A 23 -11.96 10.69 -0.79
CA PRO A 23 -11.13 10.85 0.38
C PRO A 23 -10.26 12.11 0.22
N PRO A 24 -10.00 12.88 1.30
CA PRO A 24 -9.06 13.99 1.20
C PRO A 24 -7.71 13.44 0.68
N PRO A 25 -7.02 14.16 -0.22
CA PRO A 25 -5.72 13.73 -0.69
C PRO A 25 -4.80 13.53 0.50
N SER A 26 -4.10 12.40 0.55
CA SER A 26 -3.12 12.14 1.60
C SER A 26 -2.11 13.29 1.62
N PRO A 27 -1.92 13.97 2.77
CA PRO A 27 -1.14 15.22 2.83
C PRO A 27 0.33 15.05 2.41
N ASN A 28 0.80 13.80 2.35
CA ASN A 28 2.16 13.43 2.03
C ASN A 28 2.35 13.02 0.57
N CYS A 29 1.29 13.09 -0.25
CA CYS A 29 1.32 12.64 -1.64
C CYS A 29 1.21 13.80 -2.63
N VAL A 30 2.09 13.83 -3.61
CA VAL A 30 2.07 14.74 -4.76
C VAL A 30 2.07 13.92 -6.03
N GLY A 31 0.93 13.86 -6.70
CA GLY A 31 0.75 12.96 -7.85
C GLY A 31 0.79 11.50 -7.40
N SER A 32 1.66 10.70 -8.03
CA SER A 32 1.86 9.28 -7.73
C SER A 32 3.00 9.03 -6.73
N GLU A 33 3.51 10.06 -6.07
CA GLU A 33 4.62 9.94 -5.13
C GLU A 33 4.18 10.39 -3.73
N CYS A 34 4.34 9.52 -2.75
CA CYS A 34 4.04 9.77 -1.35
C CYS A 34 5.33 9.72 -0.52
N ILE A 35 5.71 10.84 0.08
CA ILE A 35 6.94 10.94 0.88
C ILE A 35 6.60 11.35 2.31
N CYS A 36 6.92 10.47 3.23
CA CYS A 36 6.81 10.65 4.67
C CYS A 36 8.20 10.87 5.27
N ARG A 37 8.49 12.10 5.67
CA ARG A 37 9.73 12.52 6.33
C ARG A 37 9.44 13.60 7.37
N ASP A 38 10.30 13.71 8.37
CA ASP A 38 10.28 14.77 9.38
C ASP A 38 9.01 14.81 10.25
N THR A 39 8.33 13.66 10.39
CA THR A 39 7.20 13.48 11.31
C THR A 39 7.48 12.34 12.30
N THR A 40 6.65 12.20 13.33
CA THR A 40 6.74 11.03 14.22
C THR A 40 6.06 9.82 13.57
N ASP A 41 4.86 10.06 13.04
CA ASP A 41 3.96 9.06 12.49
C ASP A 41 3.50 9.56 11.12
N CYS A 42 3.36 8.66 10.16
CA CYS A 42 2.87 8.98 8.84
C CYS A 42 1.92 7.93 8.30
N GLY A 43 0.87 8.38 7.62
CA GLY A 43 -0.08 7.55 6.90
C GLY A 43 -0.20 8.03 5.46
N PHE A 44 -0.24 7.11 4.49
CA PHE A 44 -0.59 7.45 3.11
C PHE A 44 -1.37 6.32 2.42
N THR A 45 -2.22 6.73 1.48
CA THR A 45 -2.89 5.81 0.56
C THR A 45 -2.75 6.36 -0.84
N CYS A 46 -2.31 5.54 -1.79
CA CYS A 46 -2.27 5.91 -3.19
C CYS A 46 -2.85 4.83 -4.09
N ASP A 47 -3.99 5.14 -4.69
CA ASP A 47 -4.75 4.18 -5.52
C ASP A 47 -4.29 4.14 -6.98
N GLU A 48 -3.45 5.09 -7.40
CA GLU A 48 -2.98 5.17 -8.78
C GLU A 48 -1.91 4.08 -9.06
N PRO A 49 -2.02 3.31 -10.16
CA PRO A 49 -1.01 2.33 -10.54
C PRO A 49 0.36 2.98 -10.76
N GLY A 50 1.44 2.31 -10.33
CA GLY A 50 2.78 2.88 -10.42
C GLY A 50 3.10 3.92 -9.35
N CYS A 51 2.30 3.96 -8.27
CA CYS A 51 2.60 4.83 -7.14
C CYS A 51 3.91 4.41 -6.45
N ALA A 52 4.66 5.40 -5.95
CA ALA A 52 5.80 5.22 -5.09
C ALA A 52 5.53 5.80 -3.70
N GLY A 53 5.67 4.98 -2.65
CA GLY A 53 5.54 5.38 -1.25
C GLY A 53 6.88 5.26 -0.53
N THR A 54 7.33 6.31 0.16
CA THR A 54 8.58 6.29 0.93
C THR A 54 8.37 6.84 2.34
N CYS A 55 8.76 6.04 3.33
CA CYS A 55 8.85 6.42 4.74
C CYS A 55 10.30 6.36 5.22
N GLU A 56 10.78 7.45 5.82
CA GLU A 56 12.16 7.55 6.27
C GLU A 56 12.30 8.31 7.59
N SER A 57 13.05 7.72 8.53
CA SER A 57 13.41 8.33 9.82
C SER A 57 12.19 8.68 10.69
N LEU A 58 11.24 7.76 10.80
CA LEU A 58 9.98 7.92 11.55
C LEU A 58 9.88 6.92 12.70
N SER A 59 8.91 7.12 13.59
CA SER A 59 8.56 6.09 14.58
C SER A 59 7.64 5.05 13.95
N SER A 60 6.56 5.50 13.29
CA SER A 60 5.62 4.62 12.59
C SER A 60 5.29 5.10 11.19
N CYS A 61 5.03 4.15 10.30
CA CYS A 61 4.57 4.38 8.94
C CYS A 61 3.47 3.38 8.59
N ASP A 62 2.33 3.88 8.13
CA ASP A 62 1.22 3.12 7.58
C ASP A 62 1.06 3.52 6.10
N GLY A 63 1.22 2.57 5.18
CA GLY A 63 1.24 2.85 3.75
C GLY A 63 0.40 1.84 2.98
N ALA A 64 -0.54 2.33 2.18
CA ALA A 64 -1.36 1.49 1.31
C ALA A 64 -1.28 1.93 -0.15
N CYS A 65 -1.30 0.98 -1.07
CA CYS A 65 -1.47 1.30 -2.49
C CYS A 65 -2.26 0.22 -3.25
N GLY A 66 -2.62 0.52 -4.50
CA GLY A 66 -3.22 -0.45 -5.42
C GLY A 66 -2.19 -1.43 -5.99
N ASP A 67 -2.23 -1.63 -7.31
CA ASP A 67 -1.34 -2.54 -8.02
C ASP A 67 -0.07 -1.82 -8.53
N ALA A 68 0.99 -2.61 -8.74
CA ALA A 68 2.23 -2.21 -9.39
C ALA A 68 2.90 -0.99 -8.74
N CYS A 69 2.99 -0.98 -7.41
CA CYS A 69 3.62 0.11 -6.66
C CYS A 69 5.02 -0.26 -6.14
N ASP A 70 5.78 0.76 -5.80
CA ASP A 70 7.03 0.65 -5.05
C ASP A 70 6.85 1.24 -3.64
N LEU A 71 6.97 0.42 -2.60
CA LEU A 71 6.86 0.86 -1.20
C LEU A 71 8.19 0.68 -0.47
N ILE A 72 8.71 1.76 0.11
CA ILE A 72 10.01 1.79 0.78
C ILE A 72 9.84 2.32 2.20
N CYS A 73 10.27 1.51 3.17
CA CYS A 73 10.40 1.88 4.57
C CYS A 73 11.84 1.76 5.01
N ARG A 74 12.42 2.86 5.49
CA ARG A 74 13.81 2.91 5.95
C ARG A 74 13.94 3.65 7.28
N ASP A 75 14.83 3.18 8.14
CA ASP A 75 15.15 3.88 9.41
C ASP A 75 13.91 4.19 10.24
N THR A 76 12.96 3.27 10.25
CA THR A 76 11.69 3.43 10.95
C THR A 76 11.61 2.41 12.09
N SER A 77 10.80 2.64 13.13
CA SER A 77 10.60 1.60 14.15
C SER A 77 9.60 0.56 13.66
N THR A 78 8.39 1.00 13.26
CA THR A 78 7.32 0.13 12.76
C THR A 78 6.87 0.59 11.38
N CYS A 79 6.72 -0.34 10.46
CA CYS A 79 6.16 -0.07 9.15
C CYS A 79 5.13 -1.14 8.80
N ASP A 80 3.91 -0.68 8.54
CA ASP A 80 2.76 -1.48 8.18
C ASP A 80 2.39 -1.10 6.73
N LEU A 81 2.58 -2.03 5.79
CA LEU A 81 2.42 -1.79 4.36
C LEU A 81 1.40 -2.73 3.74
N ALA A 82 0.49 -2.19 2.96
CA ALA A 82 -0.51 -2.94 2.21
C ALA A 82 -0.44 -2.61 0.71
N CYS A 83 -0.51 -3.62 -0.14
CA CYS A 83 -0.67 -3.37 -1.58
C CYS A 83 -1.39 -4.50 -2.34
N GLY A 84 -1.80 -4.18 -3.56
CA GLY A 84 -2.42 -5.11 -4.50
C GLY A 84 -1.39 -6.05 -5.16
N GLU A 85 -1.48 -6.18 -6.47
CA GLU A 85 -0.65 -7.10 -7.25
C GLU A 85 0.63 -6.45 -7.76
N SER A 86 1.68 -7.25 -8.02
CA SER A 86 2.92 -6.82 -8.68
C SER A 86 3.69 -5.70 -7.96
N CYS A 87 3.60 -5.61 -6.64
CA CYS A 87 4.32 -4.60 -5.88
C CYS A 87 5.77 -5.00 -5.60
N ALA A 88 6.64 -4.00 -5.48
CA ALA A 88 7.94 -4.15 -4.85
C ALA A 88 7.93 -3.46 -3.48
N VAL A 89 8.29 -4.20 -2.43
CA VAL A 89 8.31 -3.69 -1.05
C VAL A 89 9.70 -3.83 -0.48
N THR A 90 10.27 -2.74 0.05
CA THR A 90 11.58 -2.74 0.71
C THR A 90 11.47 -2.19 2.12
N CYS A 91 11.76 -3.03 3.10
CA CYS A 91 11.93 -2.69 4.50
C CYS A 91 13.43 -2.75 4.86
N GLU A 92 14.03 -1.63 5.24
CA GLU A 92 15.46 -1.55 5.54
C GLU A 92 15.75 -0.88 6.89
N ARG A 93 16.56 -1.53 7.73
CA ARG A 93 16.96 -1.01 9.06
C ARG A 93 15.74 -0.62 9.88
N ILE A 94 14.93 -1.61 10.21
CA ILE A 94 13.63 -1.45 10.84
C ILE A 94 13.48 -2.39 12.04
N SER A 95 12.68 -2.00 13.04
CA SER A 95 12.37 -2.94 14.12
C SER A 95 11.32 -3.95 13.65
N THR A 96 10.16 -3.47 13.23
CA THR A 96 9.05 -4.30 12.75
C THR A 96 8.61 -3.88 11.37
N CYS A 97 8.61 -4.82 10.42
CA CYS A 97 8.02 -4.66 9.10
C CYS A 97 6.88 -5.67 8.94
N GLU A 98 5.66 -5.17 8.76
CA GLU A 98 4.48 -5.95 8.45
C GLU A 98 4.02 -5.60 7.03
N VAL A 99 3.89 -6.62 6.17
CA VAL A 99 3.53 -6.46 4.77
C VAL A 99 2.36 -7.36 4.43
N ASP A 100 1.26 -6.78 3.98
CA ASP A 100 0.11 -7.47 3.38
C ASP A 100 0.09 -7.19 1.88
N CYS A 101 0.35 -8.21 1.07
CA CYS A 101 0.44 -8.08 -0.37
C CYS A 101 -0.50 -9.07 -1.06
N ALA A 102 -1.05 -8.73 -2.23
CA ALA A 102 -1.86 -9.65 -3.00
C ALA A 102 -0.97 -10.62 -3.81
N GLY A 103 -0.98 -10.50 -5.14
CA GLY A 103 -0.28 -11.41 -6.04
C GLY A 103 1.03 -10.84 -6.58
N ASP A 104 1.95 -11.72 -6.97
CA ASP A 104 3.18 -11.43 -7.70
C ASP A 104 4.09 -10.40 -7.01
N CYS A 105 4.13 -10.44 -5.68
CA CYS A 105 4.86 -9.51 -4.84
C CYS A 105 6.37 -9.81 -4.80
N ASP A 106 7.19 -8.76 -4.74
CA ASP A 106 8.61 -8.86 -4.42
C ASP A 106 8.92 -8.09 -3.13
N VAL A 107 9.10 -8.83 -2.02
CA VAL A 107 9.33 -8.25 -0.70
C VAL A 107 10.78 -8.45 -0.26
N LEU A 108 11.44 -7.37 0.14
CA LEU A 108 12.78 -7.38 0.71
C LEU A 108 12.76 -6.78 2.12
N CYS A 109 12.96 -7.62 3.12
CA CYS A 109 13.33 -7.23 4.47
C CYS A 109 14.85 -7.30 4.61
N ARG A 110 15.48 -6.17 4.93
CA ARG A 110 16.91 -6.05 5.19
C ARG A 110 17.14 -5.40 6.54
N ASP A 111 17.96 -6.02 7.39
CA ASP A 111 18.24 -5.48 8.74
C ASP A 111 16.96 -5.24 9.56
N ALA A 112 16.01 -6.17 9.51
CA ALA A 112 14.79 -6.11 10.29
C ALA A 112 14.94 -6.90 11.61
N SER A 113 14.38 -6.41 12.72
CA SER A 113 14.25 -7.30 13.90
C SER A 113 13.18 -8.35 13.62
N ASP A 114 12.00 -7.91 13.22
CA ASP A 114 10.86 -8.77 12.88
C ASP A 114 10.33 -8.42 11.50
N CYS A 115 10.40 -9.37 10.57
CA CYS A 115 9.80 -9.28 9.24
C CYS A 115 8.61 -10.23 9.17
N ARG A 116 7.42 -9.68 8.94
CA ARG A 116 6.16 -10.41 8.77
C ARG A 116 5.60 -10.09 7.40
N VAL A 117 5.39 -11.11 6.60
CA VAL A 117 4.90 -10.96 5.23
C VAL A 117 3.75 -11.92 5.01
N THR A 118 2.59 -11.39 4.64
CA THR A 118 1.46 -12.17 4.15
C THR A 118 1.28 -11.86 2.67
N MET A 119 1.31 -12.89 1.82
CA MET A 119 1.09 -12.71 0.38
C MET A 119 0.34 -13.86 -0.28
N VAL A 120 -0.43 -13.60 -1.34
CA VAL A 120 -1.09 -14.66 -2.13
C VAL A 120 -0.07 -15.35 -3.03
N SER A 121 0.69 -14.58 -3.80
CA SER A 121 1.82 -15.08 -4.58
C SER A 121 2.99 -14.10 -4.58
N GLY A 122 4.20 -14.61 -4.75
CA GLY A 122 5.40 -13.79 -4.79
C GLY A 122 6.59 -14.40 -4.07
N LEU A 123 7.62 -13.56 -3.90
CA LEU A 123 8.86 -13.88 -3.23
C LEU A 123 9.12 -12.90 -2.08
N ALA A 124 9.59 -13.44 -0.96
CA ALA A 124 10.10 -12.65 0.15
C ALA A 124 11.56 -12.98 0.42
N ARG A 125 12.37 -11.96 0.70
CA ARG A 125 13.77 -12.05 1.09
C ARG A 125 13.98 -11.44 2.46
N CYS A 126 14.49 -12.23 3.40
CA CYS A 126 14.75 -11.82 4.78
C CYS A 126 16.25 -11.69 5.04
N GLU A 127 16.90 -10.74 4.37
CA GLU A 127 18.34 -10.51 4.49
C GLU A 127 18.70 -9.97 5.88
N ARG A 128 19.28 -10.84 6.72
CA ARG A 128 19.69 -10.48 8.10
C ARG A 128 18.52 -10.01 8.97
N ALA A 129 17.33 -10.57 8.75
CA ALA A 129 16.23 -10.42 9.69
C ALA A 129 16.44 -11.32 10.92
N SER A 130 16.11 -10.85 12.12
CA SER A 130 16.22 -11.71 13.32
C SER A 130 15.10 -12.74 13.37
N THR A 131 13.88 -12.32 13.04
CA THR A 131 12.70 -13.16 12.82
C THR A 131 12.20 -12.93 11.40
N CYS A 132 11.85 -14.01 10.71
CA CYS A 132 11.21 -13.98 9.41
C CYS A 132 10.00 -14.90 9.43
N ASP A 133 8.80 -14.31 9.42
CA ASP A 133 7.52 -15.02 9.34
C ASP A 133 6.86 -14.68 8.01
N VAL A 134 6.88 -15.64 7.08
CA VAL A 134 6.28 -15.46 5.76
C VAL A 134 5.12 -16.44 5.63
N GLN A 135 3.93 -15.90 5.39
CA GLN A 135 2.69 -16.65 5.27
C GLN A 135 2.09 -16.46 3.87
N CYS A 136 1.65 -17.56 3.28
CA CYS A 136 0.85 -17.56 2.07
C CYS A 136 -0.63 -17.44 2.44
N ALA A 137 -1.29 -16.39 1.96
CA ALA A 137 -2.72 -16.25 2.05
C ALA A 137 -3.39 -17.22 1.08
N THR A 138 -4.20 -18.14 1.61
CA THR A 138 -4.98 -19.10 0.82
C THR A 138 -6.47 -18.98 1.16
N PRO A 139 -7.38 -19.49 0.32
CA PRO A 139 -8.82 -19.52 0.63
C PRO A 139 -9.16 -20.24 1.95
N ASP A 140 -8.32 -21.18 2.38
CA ASP A 140 -8.49 -21.96 3.62
C ASP A 140 -7.82 -21.31 4.85
N GLY A 141 -7.17 -20.14 4.66
CA GLY A 141 -6.44 -19.41 5.68
C GLY A 141 -4.94 -19.27 5.39
N PRO A 142 -4.20 -18.56 6.25
CA PRO A 142 -2.76 -18.40 6.08
C PRO A 142 -2.03 -19.71 6.34
N THR A 143 -1.02 -19.98 5.52
CA THR A 143 -0.13 -21.15 5.65
C THR A 143 1.32 -20.72 5.57
N PRO A 144 2.28 -21.42 6.20
CA PRO A 144 3.70 -21.06 6.07
C PRO A 144 4.17 -21.09 4.61
N ALA A 145 5.00 -20.13 4.21
CA ALA A 145 5.57 -20.09 2.88
C ALA A 145 6.57 -21.22 2.62
N THR A 146 6.80 -21.51 1.34
CA THR A 146 7.82 -22.48 0.93
C THR A 146 9.19 -21.86 1.15
N ASP A 147 10.01 -22.47 2.01
CA ASP A 147 11.42 -22.08 2.21
C ASP A 147 12.26 -22.53 1.00
N CYS A 148 12.83 -21.55 0.30
CA CYS A 148 13.68 -21.74 -0.88
C CYS A 148 15.19 -21.71 -0.55
N GLY A 149 15.56 -21.55 0.72
CA GLY A 149 16.92 -21.45 1.19
C GLY A 149 17.61 -20.12 0.88
N GLY A 150 18.56 -19.75 1.73
CA GLY A 150 19.28 -18.47 1.61
C GLY A 150 18.36 -17.28 1.87
N ASP A 151 17.57 -17.35 2.93
CA ASP A 151 16.63 -16.31 3.37
C ASP A 151 15.53 -15.96 2.35
N ARG A 152 15.19 -16.90 1.46
CA ARG A 152 14.18 -16.74 0.40
C ARG A 152 12.96 -17.60 0.66
N TYR A 153 11.78 -17.01 0.51
CA TYR A 153 10.49 -17.67 0.73
C TYR A 153 9.56 -17.41 -0.46
N ALA A 154 8.73 -18.39 -0.81
CA ALA A 154 7.83 -18.30 -1.96
C ALA A 154 6.39 -18.70 -1.61
N CYS A 155 5.45 -17.97 -2.21
CA CYS A 155 4.02 -18.26 -2.23
C CYS A 155 3.53 -18.33 -3.67
N GLY A 156 2.76 -19.35 -4.03
CA GLY A 156 2.14 -19.48 -5.36
C GLY A 156 3.10 -19.56 -6.56
N VAL A 157 4.41 -19.49 -6.35
CA VAL A 157 5.46 -19.49 -7.38
C VAL A 157 6.56 -20.50 -7.05
N PRO A 158 7.29 -21.02 -8.06
CA PRO A 158 8.43 -21.90 -7.81
C PRO A 158 9.61 -21.13 -7.20
N CYS A 159 10.42 -21.82 -6.40
CA CYS A 159 11.68 -21.28 -5.90
C CYS A 159 12.65 -20.97 -7.06
N PRO A 160 13.35 -19.82 -7.02
CA PRO A 160 14.36 -19.42 -8.00
C PRO A 160 15.75 -20.03 -7.73
#